data_AF-A0A1L9BG15-F1
#
_entry.id   AF-A0A1L9BG15-F1
#
_cell.length_a   1.000
_cell.length_b   1.000
_cell.length_c   1.000
_cell.angle_alpha   90.00
_cell.angle_beta   90.00
_cell.angle_gamma   90.00
#
_symmetry.space_group_name_H-M   'P 1'
#
loop_
_entity.id
_entity.type
_entity.pdbx_description
1 polymer ?
#
loop_
_entity_poly.entity_id
_entity_poly.type
_entity_poly.pdbx_seq_one_letter_code
_entity_poly.pdbx_strand_id
1 'polypeptide(L)'
;MPAEFYTLRFWIRIAFERLLLSRGLAVVLTLLVVIGPCACASQPPPLALAATRDTLAGLDEFGALLLGAGLSASSIPQIREVSPEQATMLRRSLAILPSVPRQYAPRFVADELLRYVETKGASVSRVGLGMMVQEYRDLFVLTPEGYLAAALTGVPAYCVGAVQVSPTSAGVGGYELGRYYRNSGVNWPQADAPKLDRN
;
A
#
# COMPACT_ATOMS: atom_id res chain seq x y z
N MET A 1 42.54 -68.08 -32.55
CA MET A 1 42.72 -68.09 -34.02
C MET A 1 41.37 -68.36 -34.67
N PRO A 2 41.00 -67.78 -35.82
CA PRO A 2 41.73 -66.81 -36.66
C PRO A 2 40.90 -65.53 -36.99
N ALA A 3 41.59 -64.45 -37.38
CA ALA A 3 41.52 -63.78 -38.70
C ALA A 3 40.35 -62.81 -38.91
N GLU A 4 40.44 -61.74 -39.68
CA GLU A 4 41.48 -60.88 -40.24
C GLU A 4 40.69 -59.76 -40.94
N PHE A 5 41.26 -58.57 -40.99
CA PHE A 5 41.13 -57.53 -42.02
C PHE A 5 39.92 -57.57 -42.96
N TYR A 6 39.13 -56.49 -43.00
CA TYR A 6 38.79 -55.83 -44.27
C TYR A 6 38.24 -54.42 -44.05
N THR A 7 38.58 -53.51 -44.98
CA THR A 7 37.91 -52.23 -45.27
C THR A 7 38.29 -50.95 -44.51
N LEU A 8 39.59 -50.77 -44.29
CA LEU A 8 40.22 -49.46 -44.04
C LEU A 8 40.33 -48.63 -45.34
N ARG A 9 39.20 -48.25 -45.94
CA ARG A 9 39.19 -47.29 -47.08
C ARG A 9 37.87 -46.61 -47.37
N PHE A 10 36.76 -47.05 -46.76
CA PHE A 10 35.44 -46.46 -46.98
C PHE A 10 35.08 -45.34 -45.99
N TRP A 11 35.68 -45.36 -44.79
CA TRP A 11 35.32 -44.44 -43.71
C TRP A 11 35.90 -43.03 -43.81
N ILE A 12 36.91 -42.80 -44.66
CA ILE A 12 37.58 -41.48 -44.77
C ILE A 12 36.71 -40.46 -45.53
N ARG A 13 35.70 -40.90 -46.30
CA ARG A 13 34.84 -39.99 -47.07
C ARG A 13 33.56 -39.54 -46.35
N ILE A 14 33.11 -40.26 -45.31
CA ILE A 14 31.89 -39.92 -44.54
C ILE A 14 32.19 -38.95 -43.38
N ALA A 15 33.44 -38.90 -42.90
CA ALA A 15 33.83 -38.00 -41.81
C ALA A 15 33.93 -36.52 -42.22
N PHE A 16 34.06 -36.20 -43.51
CA PHE A 16 34.27 -34.83 -43.98
C PHE A 16 32.95 -34.06 -44.24
N GLU A 17 31.86 -34.75 -44.61
CA GLU A 17 30.56 -34.09 -44.86
C GLU A 17 29.71 -33.86 -43.61
N ARG A 18 29.95 -34.59 -42.51
CA ARG A 18 29.27 -34.31 -41.23
C ARG A 18 29.87 -33.16 -40.42
N LEU A 19 31.06 -32.67 -40.79
CA LEU A 19 31.74 -31.57 -40.08
C LEU A 19 31.41 -30.17 -40.62
N LEU A 20 30.74 -30.08 -41.78
CA LEU A 20 30.37 -28.82 -42.41
C LEU A 20 28.93 -28.39 -42.10
N LEU A 21 28.04 -29.30 -41.71
CA LEU A 21 26.68 -28.96 -41.25
C LEU A 21 26.62 -28.51 -39.78
N SER A 22 27.62 -28.81 -38.95
CA SER A 22 27.63 -28.40 -37.54
C SER A 22 28.09 -26.96 -37.32
N ARG A 23 28.82 -26.37 -38.29
CA ARG A 23 29.31 -24.99 -38.18
C ARG A 23 28.31 -23.93 -38.64
N GLY A 24 27.41 -24.25 -39.58
CA GLY A 24 26.38 -23.30 -40.02
C GLY A 24 25.27 -23.08 -38.98
N LEU A 25 24.86 -24.16 -38.29
CA LEU A 25 23.77 -24.12 -37.31
C LEU A 25 24.21 -23.49 -35.98
N ALA A 26 25.48 -23.67 -35.59
CA ALA A 26 26.05 -23.01 -34.41
C ALA A 26 26.14 -21.49 -34.58
N VAL A 27 26.51 -20.99 -35.76
CA VAL A 27 26.66 -19.54 -36.00
C VAL A 27 25.31 -18.82 -36.00
N VAL A 28 24.26 -19.43 -36.57
CA VAL A 28 22.90 -18.86 -36.54
C VAL A 28 22.31 -18.86 -35.14
N LEU A 29 22.58 -19.88 -34.32
CA LEU A 29 22.15 -19.89 -32.91
C LEU A 29 22.90 -18.84 -32.08
N THR A 30 24.21 -18.63 -32.31
CA THR A 30 24.94 -17.55 -31.62
C THR A 30 24.55 -16.16 -32.08
N LEU A 31 24.14 -15.95 -33.34
CA LEU A 31 23.66 -14.63 -33.78
C LEU A 31 22.26 -14.31 -33.24
N LEU A 32 21.39 -15.31 -33.03
CA LEU A 32 20.09 -15.13 -32.38
C LEU A 32 20.20 -14.90 -30.86
N VAL A 33 21.25 -15.41 -30.21
CA VAL A 33 21.53 -15.16 -28.78
C VAL A 33 22.19 -13.80 -28.54
N VAL A 34 22.87 -13.23 -29.54
CA VAL A 34 23.55 -11.92 -29.41
C VAL A 34 22.65 -10.73 -29.81
N ILE A 35 21.57 -10.96 -30.57
CA ILE A 35 20.71 -9.87 -31.10
C ILE A 35 19.28 -9.88 -30.51
N GLY A 36 19.02 -10.58 -29.41
CA GLY A 36 17.73 -10.47 -28.71
C GLY A 36 17.82 -10.72 -27.20
N PRO A 37 17.28 -9.85 -26.31
CA PRO A 37 16.85 -8.47 -26.49
C PRO A 37 17.47 -7.57 -25.37
N CYS A 38 18.42 -6.70 -25.69
CA CYS A 38 18.74 -5.55 -24.80
C CYS A 38 17.68 -4.43 -24.91
N ALA A 39 16.43 -4.79 -25.17
CA ALA A 39 15.30 -3.87 -25.37
C ALA A 39 14.21 -4.05 -24.30
N CYS A 40 14.55 -4.60 -23.13
CA CYS A 40 13.61 -4.74 -22.01
C CYS A 40 13.88 -3.79 -20.83
N ALA A 41 14.87 -2.89 -20.92
CA ALA A 41 15.28 -2.07 -19.77
C ALA A 41 14.99 -0.56 -19.87
N SER A 42 14.33 -0.09 -20.94
CA SER A 42 14.14 1.36 -21.15
C SER A 42 12.72 1.76 -21.54
N GLN A 43 11.69 1.00 -21.16
CA GLN A 43 10.38 1.62 -21.11
C GLN A 43 10.36 2.51 -19.87
N PRO A 44 10.22 3.84 -20.01
CA PRO A 44 9.98 4.68 -18.85
C PRO A 44 8.79 4.08 -18.09
N PRO A 45 8.83 4.05 -16.75
CA PRO A 45 7.71 3.54 -15.98
C PRO A 45 6.43 4.18 -16.52
N PRO A 46 5.35 3.40 -16.72
CA PRO A 46 4.10 3.99 -17.20
C PRO A 46 3.79 5.19 -16.33
N LEU A 47 3.34 6.30 -16.92
CA LEU A 47 3.23 7.61 -16.24
C LEU A 47 2.47 7.51 -14.90
N ALA A 48 1.51 6.59 -14.79
CA ALA A 48 0.81 6.28 -13.54
C ALA A 48 1.72 5.75 -12.42
N LEU A 49 2.71 4.90 -12.74
CA LEU A 49 3.69 4.38 -11.80
C LEU A 49 4.69 5.46 -11.37
N ALA A 50 5.14 6.30 -12.29
CA ALA A 50 5.99 7.45 -11.97
C ALA A 50 5.27 8.43 -11.04
N ALA A 51 4.05 8.83 -11.40
CA ALA A 51 3.22 9.70 -10.57
C ALA A 51 2.92 9.11 -9.18
N THR A 52 2.65 7.80 -9.11
CA THR A 52 2.46 7.12 -7.82
C THR A 52 3.73 7.13 -6.99
N ARG A 53 4.90 6.86 -7.59
CA ARG A 53 6.19 6.89 -6.91
C ARG A 53 6.52 8.28 -6.36
N ASP A 54 6.33 9.31 -7.16
CA ASP A 54 6.59 10.69 -6.74
C ASP A 54 5.65 11.12 -5.61
N THR A 55 4.38 10.69 -5.68
CA THR A 55 3.40 10.94 -4.60
C THR A 55 3.79 10.22 -3.31
N LEU A 56 4.25 8.96 -3.40
CA LEU A 56 4.70 8.21 -2.23
C LEU A 56 6.00 8.77 -1.64
N ALA A 57 6.89 9.31 -2.48
CA ALA A 57 8.13 9.94 -2.04
C ALA A 57 7.89 11.28 -1.30
N GLY A 58 6.78 11.97 -1.61
CA GLY A 58 6.36 13.21 -0.95
C GLY A 58 5.26 13.03 0.12
N LEU A 59 5.02 11.79 0.57
CA LEU A 59 3.94 11.49 1.51
C LEU A 59 4.33 11.92 2.93
N ASP A 60 3.66 12.96 3.42
CA ASP A 60 3.73 13.35 4.84
C ASP A 60 2.75 12.51 5.68
N GLU A 61 2.70 12.75 6.99
CA GLU A 61 1.91 11.92 7.90
C GLU A 61 0.41 12.06 7.67
N PHE A 62 -0.05 13.23 7.22
CA PHE A 62 -1.42 13.42 6.80
C PHE A 62 -1.75 12.66 5.50
N GLY A 63 -0.87 12.73 4.50
CA GLY A 63 -0.99 11.94 3.28
C GLY A 63 -0.97 10.43 3.56
N ALA A 64 -0.10 9.97 4.47
CA ALA A 64 -0.03 8.57 4.89
C ALA A 64 -1.33 8.11 5.57
N LEU A 65 -1.92 8.95 6.42
CA LEU A 65 -3.22 8.68 7.02
C LEU A 65 -4.32 8.55 5.95
N LEU A 66 -4.39 9.49 5.00
CA LEU A 66 -5.38 9.46 3.92
C LEU A 66 -5.24 8.21 3.02
N LEU A 67 -4.01 7.80 2.73
CA LEU A 67 -3.71 6.56 2.02
C LEU A 67 -4.19 5.34 2.84
N GLY A 68 -3.89 5.32 4.14
CA GLY A 68 -4.35 4.29 5.07
C GLY A 68 -5.86 4.22 5.24
N ALA A 69 -6.55 5.36 5.10
CA ALA A 69 -8.02 5.46 5.10
C ALA A 69 -8.66 4.95 3.79
N GLY A 70 -7.86 4.66 2.77
CA GLY A 70 -8.28 4.08 1.50
C GLY A 70 -8.37 5.04 0.32
N LEU A 71 -7.91 6.29 0.44
CA LEU A 71 -7.70 7.13 -0.74
C LEU A 71 -6.53 6.59 -1.56
N SER A 72 -6.63 6.66 -2.88
CA SER A 72 -5.49 6.33 -3.75
C SER A 72 -4.45 7.45 -3.71
N ALA A 73 -3.19 7.12 -3.98
CA ALA A 73 -2.11 8.11 -4.02
C ALA A 73 -2.43 9.29 -4.96
N SER A 74 -2.98 9.02 -6.14
CA SER A 74 -3.39 10.06 -7.10
C SER A 74 -4.51 10.98 -6.62
N SER A 75 -5.31 10.56 -5.64
CA SER A 75 -6.41 11.34 -5.08
C SER A 75 -5.99 12.16 -3.86
N ILE A 76 -4.76 11.98 -3.36
CA ILE A 76 -4.23 12.73 -2.23
C ILE A 76 -3.76 14.11 -2.71
N PRO A 77 -4.34 15.21 -2.19
CA PRO A 77 -3.93 16.55 -2.58
C PRO A 77 -2.44 16.82 -2.27
N GLN A 78 -1.74 17.41 -3.24
CA GLN A 78 -0.32 17.84 -3.13
C GLN A 78 -0.17 19.32 -2.75
N ILE A 79 -1.25 19.93 -2.28
CA ILE A 79 -1.33 21.33 -1.86
C ILE A 79 -0.74 21.53 -0.46
N ARG A 80 -0.29 22.75 -0.16
CA ARG A 80 0.34 23.07 1.15
C ARG A 80 -0.64 23.23 2.30
N GLU A 81 -1.91 23.49 1.99
CA GLU A 81 -2.98 23.71 2.97
C GLU A 81 -4.26 23.06 2.47
N VAL A 82 -5.11 22.62 3.39
CA VAL A 82 -6.41 22.02 3.10
C VAL A 82 -7.49 23.03 3.46
N SER A 83 -8.29 23.44 2.47
CA SER A 83 -9.45 24.32 2.69
C SER A 83 -10.66 23.54 3.21
N PRO A 84 -11.67 24.21 3.81
CA PRO A 84 -12.92 23.58 4.23
C PRO A 84 -13.64 22.83 3.09
N GLU A 85 -13.65 23.39 1.87
CA GLU A 85 -14.28 22.77 0.70
C GLU A 85 -13.54 21.50 0.28
N GLN A 86 -12.20 21.53 0.32
CA GLN A 86 -11.38 20.36 0.05
C GLN A 86 -11.57 19.28 1.10
N ALA A 87 -11.68 19.66 2.38
CA ALA A 87 -11.98 18.72 3.44
C ALA A 87 -13.34 18.04 3.22
N THR A 88 -14.37 18.80 2.84
CA THR A 88 -15.68 18.27 2.45
C THR A 88 -15.58 17.28 1.29
N MET A 89 -14.81 17.61 0.25
CA MET A 89 -14.62 16.71 -0.89
C MET A 89 -13.94 15.41 -0.47
N LEU A 90 -12.88 15.49 0.34
CA LEU A 90 -12.16 14.30 0.82
C LEU A 90 -13.03 13.41 1.71
N ARG A 91 -13.83 13.99 2.63
CA ARG A 91 -14.78 13.21 3.45
C ARG A 91 -15.81 12.50 2.61
N ARG A 92 -16.38 13.19 1.60
CA ARG A 92 -17.31 12.55 0.66
C ARG A 92 -16.66 11.41 -0.10
N SER A 93 -15.42 11.58 -0.56
CA SER A 93 -14.67 10.50 -1.21
C SER A 93 -14.48 9.31 -0.28
N LEU A 94 -14.11 9.52 0.98
CA LEU A 94 -13.97 8.44 1.96
C LEU A 94 -15.31 7.75 2.29
N ALA A 95 -16.43 8.49 2.28
CA ALA A 95 -17.75 7.93 2.57
C ALA A 95 -18.27 7.00 1.47
N ILE A 96 -17.94 7.27 0.20
CA ILE A 96 -18.40 6.45 -0.93
C ILE A 96 -17.50 5.26 -1.23
N LEU A 97 -16.24 5.30 -0.80
CA LEU A 97 -15.30 4.21 -1.05
C LEU A 97 -15.64 3.00 -0.18
N PRO A 98 -15.67 1.78 -0.73
CA PRO A 98 -15.70 0.59 0.10
C PRO A 98 -14.50 0.61 1.05
N SER A 99 -14.71 0.24 2.31
CA SER A 99 -13.62 0.06 3.27
C SER A 99 -13.35 -1.41 3.47
N VAL A 100 -12.06 -1.77 3.54
CA VAL A 100 -11.65 -3.04 4.13
C VAL A 100 -11.42 -2.86 5.64
N PRO A 101 -11.51 -3.92 6.46
CA PRO A 101 -11.38 -3.81 7.92
C PRO A 101 -10.20 -2.96 8.42
N ARG A 102 -9.02 -3.15 7.81
CA ARG A 102 -7.79 -2.41 8.16
C ARG A 102 -7.88 -0.90 7.90
N GLN A 103 -8.80 -0.45 7.06
CA GLN A 103 -8.98 0.98 6.76
C GLN A 103 -9.92 1.67 7.75
N TYR A 104 -10.67 0.93 8.57
CA TYR A 104 -11.69 1.51 9.44
C TYR A 104 -11.11 2.54 10.41
N ALA A 105 -10.09 2.14 11.19
CA ALA A 105 -9.47 3.01 12.17
C ALA A 105 -8.80 4.26 11.57
N PRO A 106 -7.93 4.16 10.52
CA PRO A 106 -7.37 5.35 9.90
C PRO A 106 -8.43 6.22 9.21
N ARG A 107 -9.50 5.63 8.67
CA ARG A 107 -10.63 6.40 8.11
C ARG A 107 -11.39 7.16 9.19
N PHE A 108 -11.54 6.60 10.38
CA PHE A 108 -12.15 7.28 11.51
C PHE A 108 -11.35 8.53 11.92
N VAL A 109 -10.03 8.40 12.05
CA VAL A 109 -9.14 9.55 12.35
C VAL A 109 -9.15 10.58 11.21
N ALA A 110 -9.10 10.12 9.96
CA ALA A 110 -9.14 11.01 8.79
C ALA A 110 -10.45 11.82 8.75
N ASP A 111 -11.61 11.19 9.01
CA ASP A 111 -12.89 11.89 9.07
C ASP A 111 -12.90 12.97 10.15
N GLU A 112 -12.35 12.67 11.33
CA GLU A 112 -12.26 13.61 12.45
C GLU A 112 -11.40 14.85 12.11
N LEU A 113 -10.21 14.64 11.54
CA LEU A 113 -9.33 15.75 11.13
C LEU A 113 -9.94 16.59 10.01
N LEU A 114 -10.56 15.96 9.03
CA LEU A 114 -11.21 16.69 7.94
C LEU A 114 -12.44 17.48 8.45
N ARG A 115 -13.22 16.89 9.37
CA ARG A 115 -14.33 17.60 10.03
C ARG A 115 -13.85 18.78 10.87
N TYR A 116 -12.67 18.67 11.49
CA TYR A 116 -12.05 19.81 12.18
C TYR A 116 -11.75 20.96 11.21
N VAL A 117 -11.17 20.68 10.03
CA VAL A 117 -10.91 21.72 9.02
C VAL A 117 -12.20 22.40 8.57
N GLU A 118 -13.26 21.61 8.33
CA GLU A 118 -14.59 22.14 7.99
C GLU A 118 -15.13 23.07 9.08
N THR A 119 -15.05 22.63 10.34
CA THR A 119 -15.63 23.35 11.49
C THR A 119 -14.84 24.62 11.82
N LYS A 120 -13.52 24.60 11.61
CA LYS A 120 -12.64 25.77 11.80
C LYS A 120 -12.96 26.88 10.80
N GLY A 121 -13.51 26.54 9.62
CA GLY A 121 -13.91 27.51 8.59
C GLY A 121 -12.74 28.24 7.92
N ALA A 122 -11.51 27.77 8.12
CA ALA A 122 -10.29 28.35 7.56
C ALA A 122 -9.34 27.25 7.11
N SER A 123 -8.50 27.55 6.11
CA SER A 123 -7.48 26.63 5.62
C SER A 123 -6.50 26.23 6.72
N VAL A 124 -6.14 24.96 6.75
CA VAL A 124 -5.16 24.41 7.72
C VAL A 124 -3.95 23.89 6.95
N SER A 125 -2.76 24.25 7.40
CA SER A 125 -1.53 23.80 6.75
C SER A 125 -1.37 22.28 6.86
N ARG A 126 -0.81 21.68 5.81
CA ARG A 126 -0.56 20.22 5.75
C ARG A 126 0.41 19.77 6.83
N VAL A 127 1.40 20.61 7.14
CA VAL A 127 2.31 20.42 8.30
C VAL A 127 1.54 20.45 9.61
N GLY A 128 0.60 21.38 9.78
CA GLY A 128 -0.27 21.44 10.96
C GLY A 128 -1.11 20.18 11.14
N LEU A 129 -1.71 19.69 10.05
CA LEU A 129 -2.42 18.41 10.05
C LEU A 129 -1.50 17.24 10.36
N GLY A 130 -0.27 17.23 9.82
CA GLY A 130 0.74 16.22 10.15
C GLY A 130 1.08 16.17 11.64
N MET A 131 1.18 17.32 12.32
CA MET A 131 1.36 17.38 13.77
C MET A 131 0.13 16.84 14.52
N MET A 132 -1.08 17.20 14.08
CA MET A 132 -2.31 16.68 14.68
C MET A 132 -2.43 15.15 14.54
N VAL A 133 -2.00 14.58 13.41
CA VAL A 133 -1.95 13.13 13.20
C VAL A 133 -1.08 12.45 14.27
N GLN A 134 0.02 13.07 14.71
CA GLN A 134 0.90 12.47 15.73
C GLN A 134 0.21 12.27 17.08
N GLU A 135 -0.77 13.10 17.43
CA GLU A 135 -1.51 12.97 18.69
C GLU A 135 -2.32 11.67 18.78
N TYR A 136 -2.57 11.00 17.64
CA TYR A 136 -3.29 9.73 17.57
C TYR A 136 -2.37 8.51 17.61
N ARG A 137 -1.04 8.68 17.66
CA ARG A 137 -0.05 7.59 17.51
C ARG A 137 -0.26 6.43 18.48
N ASP A 138 -0.60 6.74 19.73
CA ASP A 138 -0.77 5.75 20.81
C ASP A 138 -2.25 5.38 21.07
N LEU A 139 -3.14 5.79 20.16
CA LEU A 139 -4.57 5.54 20.26
C LEU A 139 -4.99 4.32 19.43
N PHE A 140 -6.07 3.71 19.88
CA PHE A 140 -6.69 2.54 19.29
C PHE A 140 -8.20 2.75 19.19
N VAL A 141 -8.81 2.12 18.20
CA VAL A 141 -10.25 2.20 17.94
C VAL A 141 -10.82 0.80 17.86
N LEU A 142 -12.00 0.57 18.44
CA LEU A 142 -12.75 -0.66 18.23
C LEU A 142 -13.23 -0.70 16.77
N THR A 143 -12.88 -1.74 16.04
CA THR A 143 -13.35 -1.95 14.67
C THR A 143 -14.64 -2.79 14.64
N PRO A 144 -15.46 -2.70 13.59
CA PRO A 144 -16.70 -3.49 13.47
C PRO A 144 -16.49 -5.00 13.56
N GLU A 145 -15.29 -5.47 13.21
CA GLU A 145 -14.90 -6.88 13.25
C GLU A 145 -14.55 -7.36 14.67
N GLY A 146 -14.51 -6.47 15.66
CA GLY A 146 -14.31 -6.85 17.06
C GLY A 146 -12.89 -6.76 17.57
N TYR A 147 -12.02 -5.97 16.92
CA TYR A 147 -10.64 -5.76 17.35
C TYR A 147 -10.42 -4.32 17.82
N LEU A 148 -9.55 -4.13 18.82
CA LEU A 148 -8.87 -2.85 18.99
C LEU A 148 -7.73 -2.78 17.98
N ALA A 149 -7.78 -1.79 17.10
CA ALA A 149 -6.77 -1.57 16.07
C ALA A 149 -6.11 -0.20 16.25
N ALA A 150 -4.81 -0.13 15.94
CA ALA A 150 -4.05 1.12 16.03
C ALA A 150 -4.69 2.19 15.14
N ALA A 151 -4.96 3.37 15.70
CA ALA A 151 -5.78 4.40 15.08
C ALA A 151 -5.24 4.84 13.70
N LEU A 152 -3.92 4.99 13.57
CA LEU A 152 -3.29 5.49 12.35
C LEU A 152 -3.08 4.44 11.25
N THR A 153 -3.08 3.15 11.59
CA THR A 153 -2.67 2.08 10.64
C THR A 153 -3.72 0.98 10.47
N GLY A 154 -4.68 0.91 11.38
CA GLY A 154 -5.66 -0.16 11.49
C GLY A 154 -5.06 -1.54 11.72
N VAL A 155 -3.80 -1.63 12.17
CA VAL A 155 -3.20 -2.89 12.59
C VAL A 155 -3.93 -3.39 13.83
N PRO A 156 -4.54 -4.59 13.79
CA PRO A 156 -5.22 -5.16 14.96
C PRO A 156 -4.20 -5.48 16.06
N ALA A 157 -4.53 -5.11 17.29
CA ALA A 157 -3.68 -5.30 18.46
C ALA A 157 -4.31 -6.23 19.50
N TYR A 158 -5.64 -6.18 19.68
CA TYR A 158 -6.34 -6.99 20.66
C TYR A 158 -7.72 -7.43 20.16
N CYS A 159 -8.04 -8.71 20.28
CA CYS A 159 -9.35 -9.25 19.94
C CYS A 159 -10.29 -9.10 21.14
N VAL A 160 -11.38 -8.36 20.96
CA VAL A 160 -12.39 -8.10 22.00
C VAL A 160 -13.58 -9.06 21.87
N GLY A 161 -13.99 -9.36 20.64
CA GLY A 161 -15.12 -10.24 20.33
C GLY A 161 -16.14 -9.59 19.39
N ALA A 162 -17.22 -10.29 19.07
CA ALA A 162 -18.21 -9.81 18.11
C ALA A 162 -18.93 -8.53 18.59
N VAL A 163 -18.85 -7.48 17.76
CA VAL A 163 -19.55 -6.21 18.01
C VAL A 163 -21.05 -6.42 17.92
N GLN A 164 -21.76 -5.99 18.95
CA GLN A 164 -23.22 -5.96 19.01
C GLN A 164 -23.71 -4.55 18.69
N VAL A 165 -24.74 -4.46 17.86
CA VAL A 165 -25.36 -3.18 17.48
C VAL A 165 -26.73 -3.09 18.16
N SER A 166 -26.97 -1.97 18.83
CA SER A 166 -28.25 -1.59 19.42
C SER A 166 -28.70 -0.24 18.84
N PRO A 167 -29.94 0.20 19.10
CA PRO A 167 -30.42 1.49 18.58
C PRO A 167 -29.62 2.71 19.04
N THR A 168 -28.92 2.62 20.19
CA THR A 168 -28.24 3.76 20.82
C THR A 168 -26.72 3.60 20.87
N SER A 169 -26.19 2.40 20.68
CA SER A 169 -24.76 2.14 20.72
C SER A 169 -24.36 0.88 19.95
N ALA A 170 -23.10 0.80 19.56
CA ALA A 170 -22.49 -0.40 19.02
C ALA A 170 -21.18 -0.68 19.76
N GLY A 171 -20.98 -1.91 20.23
CA GLY A 171 -19.84 -2.23 21.08
C GLY A 171 -19.77 -3.70 21.51
N VAL A 172 -18.76 -4.03 22.31
CA VAL A 172 -18.54 -5.36 22.89
C VAL A 172 -17.66 -5.24 24.14
N GLY A 173 -18.00 -5.98 25.20
CA GLY A 173 -17.11 -6.16 26.36
C GLY A 173 -16.68 -4.86 27.07
N GLY A 174 -17.52 -3.82 27.06
CA GLY A 174 -17.20 -2.50 27.62
C GLY A 174 -16.47 -1.54 26.66
N TYR A 175 -16.22 -1.97 25.43
CA TYR A 175 -15.68 -1.14 24.34
C TYR A 175 -16.81 -0.72 23.40
N GLU A 176 -16.72 0.50 22.88
CA GLU A 176 -17.71 1.12 21.99
C GLU A 176 -17.05 1.53 20.67
N LEU A 177 -17.79 1.38 19.57
CA LEU A 177 -17.41 1.95 18.28
C LEU A 177 -17.39 3.49 18.38
N GLY A 178 -16.45 4.11 17.67
CA GLY A 178 -16.30 5.56 17.63
C GLY A 178 -15.67 6.18 18.89
N ARG A 179 -15.01 5.36 19.73
CA ARG A 179 -14.22 5.79 20.88
C ARG A 179 -12.74 5.46 20.68
N TYR A 180 -11.88 6.21 21.37
CA TYR A 180 -10.45 5.94 21.45
C TYR A 180 -10.10 5.19 22.73
N TYR A 181 -9.06 4.38 22.63
CA TYR A 181 -8.50 3.60 23.73
C TYR A 181 -6.99 3.71 23.71
N ARG A 182 -6.35 3.53 24.86
CA ARG A 182 -4.88 3.46 24.97
C ARG A 182 -4.48 2.10 25.51
N ASN A 183 -3.34 1.58 25.06
CA ASN A 183 -2.75 0.38 25.65
C ASN A 183 -1.98 0.75 26.92
N SER A 184 -2.38 0.23 28.09
CA SER A 184 -1.62 0.39 29.35
C SER A 184 -0.77 -0.86 29.71
N GLY A 185 -0.80 -1.89 28.86
CA GLY A 185 -0.19 -3.20 29.07
C GLY A 185 -1.15 -4.22 29.71
N VAL A 186 -1.94 -3.82 30.71
CA VAL A 186 -2.84 -4.73 31.44
C VAL A 186 -4.31 -4.51 31.08
N ASN A 187 -4.67 -3.28 30.73
CA ASN A 187 -6.02 -2.93 30.31
C ASN A 187 -5.99 -1.91 29.15
N TRP A 188 -7.16 -1.62 28.61
CA TRP A 188 -7.34 -0.70 27.50
C TRP A 188 -8.35 0.38 27.91
N PRO A 189 -7.95 1.34 28.75
CA PRO A 189 -8.85 2.41 29.19
C PRO A 189 -9.28 3.26 28.01
N GLN A 190 -10.52 3.74 28.07
CA GLN A 190 -10.99 4.75 27.13
C GLN A 190 -10.14 6.02 27.27
N ALA A 191 -9.79 6.60 26.13
CA ALA A 191 -9.08 7.85 26.01
C ALA A 191 -9.98 8.90 25.36
N ASP A 192 -9.75 10.17 25.70
CA ASP A 192 -10.36 11.27 24.99
C ASP A 192 -9.73 11.43 23.59
N ALA A 193 -10.51 11.96 22.67
CA ALA A 193 -9.98 12.42 21.39
C ALA A 193 -8.94 13.54 21.61
N PRO A 194 -7.88 13.61 20.79
CA PRO A 194 -6.93 14.71 20.83
C PRO A 194 -7.59 16.09 20.72
N LYS A 195 -7.04 17.08 21.44
CA LYS A 195 -7.48 18.48 21.33
C LYS A 195 -6.76 19.15 20.16
N LEU A 196 -7.46 19.27 19.03
CA LEU A 196 -6.92 19.75 17.75
C LEU A 196 -6.76 21.29 17.66
N ASP A 197 -7.21 22.04 18.66
CA ASP A 197 -7.21 23.50 18.72
C ASP A 197 -5.99 24.09 19.46
N ARG A 198 -5.06 23.26 19.94
CA ARG A 198 -3.97 23.70 20.83
C ARG A 198 -2.76 24.36 20.13
N ASN A 199 -2.88 24.78 18.88
CA ASN A 199 -1.81 25.43 18.10
C ASN A 199 -2.11 26.90 17.80
#